data_AF-A0AAU5HA85-F1
#
_entry.id   AF-A0AAU5HA85-F1
#
_cell.length_a   1.000
_cell.length_b   1.000
_cell.length_c   1.000
_cell.angle_alpha   90.00
_cell.angle_beta   90.00
_cell.angle_gamma   90.00
#
_symmetry.space_group_name_H-M   'P 1'
#
loop_
_entity.id
_entity.type
_entity.pdbx_description
1 polymer ?
#
loop_
_entity_poly.entity_id
_entity_poly.type
_entity_poly.pdbx_seq_one_letter_code
_entity_poly.pdbx_strand_id
1 'polypeptide(L)' 'MDNDILRKAIFLVRDCHESEQQAVEGLKKYFPDLHLGDRERYVSEACDMIHGVHPAVS' A
#
# COMPACT_ATOMS: atom_id res chain seq x y z
N MET A 1 -9.27 3.05 -10.41
CA MET A 1 -8.01 3.79 -10.22
C MET A 1 -7.51 3.62 -8.80
N ASP A 2 -8.14 4.21 -7.78
CA ASP A 2 -7.75 4.04 -6.37
C ASP A 2 -7.73 2.58 -5.90
N ASN A 3 -8.75 1.82 -6.30
CA ASN A 3 -8.85 0.39 -5.99
C ASN A 3 -7.73 -0.44 -6.66
N ASP A 4 -7.23 0.00 -7.82
CA ASP A 4 -6.14 -0.69 -8.52
C ASP A 4 -4.79 -0.41 -7.85
N ILE A 5 -4.58 0.82 -7.35
CA ILE A 5 -3.40 1.22 -6.59
C ILE A 5 -3.36 0.44 -5.27
N LEU A 6 -4.47 0.40 -4.53
CA LEU A 6 -4.57 -0.32 -3.27
C LEU A 6 -4.35 -1.83 -3.45
N ARG A 7 -4.97 -2.45 -4.46
CA ARG A 7 -4.71 -3.87 -4.79
C ARG A 7 -3.25 -4.14 -5.11
N LYS A 8 -2.59 -3.22 -5.82
CA LYS A 8 -1.17 -3.34 -6.14
C LYS A 8 -0.30 -3.19 -4.89
N ALA A 9 -0.63 -2.25 -4.00
CA ALA A 9 0.04 -2.08 -2.72
C ALA A 9 -0.09 -3.34 -1.86
N ILE A 10 -1.30 -3.92 -1.76
CA ILE A 10 -1.55 -5.19 -1.07
C ILE A 10 -0.72 -6.31 -1.68
N PHE A 11 -0.62 -6.40 -3.01
CA PHE A 11 0.20 -7.41 -3.66
C PHE A 11 1.70 -7.26 -3.32
N LEU A 12 2.24 -6.04 -3.35
CA LEU A 12 3.66 -5.80 -3.04
C LEU A 12 3.98 -6.17 -1.58
N VAL A 13 3.10 -5.78 -0.64
CA VAL A 13 3.30 -6.06 0.78
C VAL A 13 3.04 -7.53 1.12
N ARG A 14 1.93 -8.10 0.63
CA ARG A 14 1.48 -9.46 1.01
C ARG A 14 2.15 -10.56 0.18
N ASP A 15 2.15 -10.44 -1.13
CA ASP A 15 2.60 -11.49 -2.05
C ASP A 15 4.10 -11.37 -2.36
N CYS A 16 4.65 -10.14 -2.43
CA CYS A 16 6.10 -9.94 -2.59
C CYS A 16 6.87 -9.81 -1.26
N HIS A 17 6.18 -9.79 -0.11
CA HIS A 17 6.79 -9.61 1.22
C HIS A 17 7.72 -8.39 1.28
N GLU A 18 7.43 -7.34 0.52
CA GLU A 18 8.20 -6.10 0.51
C GLU A 18 7.92 -5.29 1.78
N SER A 19 8.95 -4.60 2.28
CA SER A 19 8.76 -3.60 3.34
C SER A 19 7.90 -2.43 2.83
N GLU A 20 7.23 -1.69 3.71
CA GLU A 20 6.41 -0.52 3.31
C GLU A 20 7.15 0.45 2.39
N GLN A 21 8.40 0.80 2.73
CA GLN A 21 9.22 1.69 1.90
C GLN A 21 9.50 1.11 0.50
N GLN A 22 9.67 -0.21 0.40
CA GLN A 22 9.88 -0.89 -0.89
C GLN A 22 8.58 -0.90 -1.70
N ALA A 23 7.42 -1.13 -1.06
CA ALA A 23 6.12 -1.06 -1.71
C ALA A 23 5.78 0.36 -2.20
N VAL A 24 6.14 1.41 -1.45
CA VAL A 24 5.98 2.83 -1.86
C VAL A 24 6.81 3.14 -3.11
N GLU A 25 8.07 2.72 -3.13
CA GLU A 25 8.93 2.88 -4.31
C GLU A 25 8.49 1.96 -5.48
N GLY A 26 7.94 0.80 -5.17
CA GLY A 26 7.34 -0.12 -6.14
C GLY A 26 6.13 0.51 -6.83
N LEU A 27 5.22 1.15 -6.08
CA LEU A 27 4.06 1.84 -6.63
C LEU A 27 4.44 2.94 -7.62
N LYS A 28 5.55 3.65 -7.40
CA LYS A 28 6.05 4.68 -8.34
C LYS A 28 6.32 4.12 -9.74
N LYS A 29 6.75 2.85 -9.83
CA LYS A 29 7.03 2.20 -11.13
C LYS A 29 5.76 1.88 -11.92
N TYR A 30 4.65 1.64 -11.23
CA TYR A 30 3.36 1.32 -11.83
C TYR A 30 2.46 2.54 -12.00
N PHE A 31 2.59 3.52 -11.11
CA PHE A 31 1.81 4.75 -11.06
C PHE A 31 2.76 5.95 -10.92
N PRO A 32 3.43 6.37 -12.01
CA PRO A 32 4.42 7.43 -11.98
C PRO A 32 3.83 8.81 -11.62
N ASP A 33 2.56 9.04 -11.98
CA ASP A 33 1.83 10.27 -11.68
C ASP A 33 1.31 10.35 -10.24
N LEU A 34 1.43 9.26 -9.47
CA LEU A 34 0.94 9.20 -8.10
C LEU A 34 1.89 9.94 -7.16
N HIS A 35 1.36 10.86 -6.36
CA HIS A 35 2.18 11.63 -5.43
C HIS A 35 2.74 10.74 -4.32
N LEU A 36 3.88 11.14 -3.73
CA LEU A 36 4.53 10.34 -2.68
C LEU A 36 3.60 10.11 -1.47
N GLY A 37 2.94 11.17 -1.00
CA GLY A 37 2.00 11.07 0.13
C GLY A 37 0.81 10.14 -0.15
N ASP A 38 0.34 10.07 -1.40
CA ASP A 38 -0.73 9.13 -1.77
C ASP A 38 -0.20 7.69 -1.76
N ARG A 39 1.02 7.45 -2.28
CA ARG A 39 1.66 6.12 -2.23
C ARG A 39 1.82 5.62 -0.81
N GLU A 40 2.32 6.47 0.09
CA GLU A 40 2.47 6.15 1.51
C GLU A 40 1.11 5.81 2.14
N ARG A 41 0.08 6.60 1.85
CA ARG A 41 -1.28 6.34 2.33
C ARG A 41 -1.82 4.99 1.87
N TYR A 42 -1.73 4.65 0.57
CA TYR A 42 -2.23 3.37 0.08
C TYR A 42 -1.44 2.17 0.62
N VAL A 43 -0.12 2.33 0.83
CA VAL A 43 0.70 1.27 1.43
C VAL A 43 0.36 1.07 2.89
N SER A 44 0.17 2.15 3.66
CA SER A 44 -0.32 2.08 5.04
C SER A 44 -1.68 1.38 5.11
N GLU A 45 -2.63 1.78 4.26
CA GLU A 45 -3.96 1.17 4.19
C GLU A 45 -3.89 -0.30 3.80
N ALA A 46 -3.02 -0.66 2.85
CA ALA A 46 -2.76 -2.06 2.49
C ALA A 46 -2.18 -2.86 3.66
N CYS A 47 -1.21 -2.30 4.39
CA CYS A 47 -0.65 -2.90 5.60
C CYS A 47 -1.71 -3.13 6.68
N ASP A 48 -2.57 -2.14 6.94
CA ASP A 48 -3.66 -2.25 7.90
C ASP A 48 -4.64 -3.35 7.52
N MET A 49 -4.99 -3.45 6.24
CA MET A 49 -5.86 -4.51 5.70
C MET A 49 -5.24 -5.91 5.81
N ILE A 50 -3.93 -6.05 5.59
CA ILE A 50 -3.22 -7.33 5.65
C ILE A 50 -3.04 -7.79 7.09
N HIS A 51 -2.59 -6.89 7.96
CA HIS A 51 -2.31 -7.20 9.38
C HIS A 51 -3.58 -7.20 10.23
N GLY A 52 -4.73 -6.87 9.65
CA GLY A 52 -6.02 -6.94 10.33
C GLY A 52 -6.07 -6.02 11.55
N VAL A 53 -5.42 -4.84 11.46
CA VAL A 53 -5.60 -3.81 12.48
C VAL A 53 -7.01 -3.27 12.29
N HIS A 54 -7.97 -3.99 12.88
CA HIS A 54 -9.20 -3.38 13.32
C HIS A 54 -8.81 -2.11 14.07
N PRO A 55 -9.40 -0.93 13.78
CA PRO A 55 -9.39 0.11 14.78
C PRO A 55 -9.93 -0.55 16.04
N ALA A 56 -9.08 -0.66 17.06
CA ALA A 56 -9.52 -1.03 18.38
C ALA A 56 -10.57 0.03 18.75
N VAL A 57 -11.84 -0.31 18.56
CA VAL A 57 -12.94 0.41 19.16
C VAL A 57 -12.77 0.15 20.65
N SER A 58 -12.15 1.09 21.35
CA SER A 58 -12.25 1.20 22.79
C SER A 58 -12.04 2.63 23.27
#